data_AF-A0A351URP2-F1
#
_entry.id   AF-A0A351URP2-F1
#
_cell.length_a   1.000
_cell.length_b   1.000
_cell.length_c   1.000
_cell.angle_alpha   90.00
_cell.angle_beta   90.00
_cell.angle_gamma   90.00
#
_symmetry.space_group_name_H-M   'P 1'
#
loop_
_entity.id
_entity.type
_entity.pdbx_description
1 polymer ?
#
loop_
_entity_poly.entity_id
_entity_poly.type
_entity_poly.pdbx_seq_one_letter_code
_entity_poly.pdbx_strand_id
1 'polypeptide(L)'
;MLQRETLLSLNYYKKAVFTGGGFQMLYRVEKDGDELKATVWRGPYCFSASNPDEMFSEHFPFSEEGLVQATEWINRQEKERKDYWEAAER
;
A
#
# COMPACT_ATOMS: atom_id res chain seq x y z
N MET A 1 -8.88 -8.61 3.82
CA MET A 1 -8.87 -7.50 4.80
C MET A 1 -7.51 -7.48 5.46
N LEU A 2 -6.70 -6.47 5.13
CA LEU A 2 -5.39 -6.21 5.72
C LEU A 2 -5.55 -5.88 7.22
N GLN A 3 -4.72 -6.46 8.08
CA GLN A 3 -4.68 -6.11 9.51
C GLN A 3 -3.53 -5.13 9.76
N ARG A 4 -3.65 -4.29 10.80
CA ARG A 4 -2.56 -3.38 11.20
C ARG A 4 -1.27 -4.14 11.57
N GLU A 5 -1.41 -5.39 12.00
CA GLU A 5 -0.31 -6.30 12.34
C GLU A 5 0.45 -6.80 11.10
N THR A 6 -0.15 -6.69 9.92
CA THR A 6 0.52 -6.95 8.65
C THR A 6 1.53 -5.84 8.34
N LEU A 7 1.26 -4.61 8.78
CA LEU A 7 2.24 -3.53 8.71
C LEU A 7 3.26 -3.68 9.85
N LEU A 8 4.53 -3.45 9.52
CA LEU A 8 5.62 -3.48 10.51
C LEU A 8 5.55 -2.25 11.44
N SER A 9 6.28 -2.28 12.56
CA SER A 9 6.32 -1.13 13.47
C SER A 9 6.93 0.10 12.80
N LEU A 10 6.55 1.31 13.23
CA LEU A 10 7.15 2.59 12.75
C LEU A 10 8.68 2.55 12.63
N ASN A 11 9.34 1.91 13.59
CA ASN A 11 10.80 1.82 13.61
C ASN A 11 11.40 1.06 12.41
N TYR A 12 10.63 0.18 11.77
CA TYR A 12 11.02 -0.49 10.52
C TYR A 12 11.04 0.52 9.37
N TYR A 13 10.01 1.35 9.24
CA TYR A 13 9.90 2.37 8.20
C TYR A 13 10.97 3.46 8.26
N LYS A 14 11.64 3.62 9.42
CA LYS A 14 12.84 4.47 9.52
C LYS A 14 14.05 3.91 8.79
N LYS A 15 14.08 2.59 8.58
CA LYS A 15 15.27 1.85 8.08
C LYS A 15 15.04 1.21 6.73
N ALA A 16 13.80 0.83 6.42
CA ALA A 16 13.45 0.06 5.25
C ALA A 16 12.04 0.40 4.75
N VAL A 17 11.80 0.10 3.48
CA VAL A 17 10.46 0.18 2.87
C VAL A 17 9.76 -1.16 3.04
N PHE A 18 8.47 -1.14 3.33
CA PHE A 18 7.66 -2.34 3.39
C PHE A 18 6.93 -2.52 2.06
N THR A 19 6.98 -3.72 1.49
CA THR A 19 6.17 -4.07 0.33
C THR A 19 5.45 -5.37 0.66
N GLY A 20 4.14 -5.39 0.46
CA GLY A 20 3.30 -6.55 0.69
C GLY A 20 2.15 -6.55 -0.30
N GLY A 21 1.44 -7.67 -0.41
CA GLY A 21 0.33 -7.75 -1.36
C GLY A 21 0.00 -9.18 -1.73
N GLY A 22 -1.18 -9.33 -2.33
CA GLY A 22 -1.63 -10.57 -2.93
C GLY A 22 -1.28 -10.64 -4.42
N PHE A 23 -1.73 -11.71 -5.07
CA PHE A 23 -1.49 -11.94 -6.49
C PHE A 23 -2.12 -10.85 -7.39
N GLN A 24 -3.22 -10.23 -6.94
CA GLN A 24 -3.93 -9.19 -7.68
C GLN A 24 -3.52 -7.76 -7.29
N MET A 25 -3.39 -7.47 -5.98
CA MET A 25 -3.08 -6.13 -5.48
C MET A 25 -1.80 -6.11 -4.65
N LEU A 26 -0.86 -5.26 -5.07
CA LEU A 26 0.38 -4.98 -4.37
C LEU A 26 0.30 -3.62 -3.69
N TYR A 27 0.98 -3.50 -2.56
CA TYR A 27 1.10 -2.26 -1.81
C TYR A 27 2.52 -2.08 -1.27
N ARG A 28 2.94 -0.83 -1.17
CA ARG A 28 4.24 -0.41 -0.68
C ARG A 28 4.07 0.75 0.27
N VAL A 29 4.63 0.62 1.46
CA VAL A 29 4.64 1.68 2.46
C VAL A 29 6.09 2.07 2.71
N GLU A 30 6.40 3.34 2.52
CA GLU A 30 7.72 3.91 2.75
C GLU A 30 7.64 5.21 3.54
N LYS A 31 8.77 5.59 4.14
CA LYS A 31 8.89 6.88 4.81
C LYS A 31 9.32 7.93 3.79
N ASP A 32 8.48 8.92 3.57
CA ASP A 32 8.74 10.08 2.72
C ASP A 32 8.87 11.31 3.64
N GLY A 33 10.12 11.72 3.92
CA GLY A 33 10.36 12.81 4.88
C GLY A 33 9.84 12.48 6.28
N ASP A 34 8.89 13.27 6.79
CA ASP A 34 8.23 13.08 8.10
C ASP A 34 6.86 12.39 7.98
N GLU A 35 6.55 11.82 6.81
CA GLU A 35 5.28 11.17 6.49
C GLU A 35 5.51 9.72 6.02
N LEU A 36 4.44 8.93 6.05
CA LEU A 36 4.35 7.59 5.49
C LEU A 36 3.63 7.66 4.16
N LYS A 37 4.28 7.25 3.10
CA LYS A 37 3.70 7.13 1.77
C LYS A 37 3.26 5.69 1.53
N ALA A 38 1.96 5.45 1.44
CA ALA A 38 1.41 4.17 1.03
C ALA A 38 1.04 4.23 -0.45
N THR A 39 1.55 3.31 -1.25
CA THR A 39 1.26 3.20 -2.67
C THR A 39 0.66 1.84 -2.97
N VAL A 40 -0.47 1.76 -3.65
CA VAL A 40 -1.10 0.52 -4.12
C VAL A 40 -1.10 0.49 -5.64
N TRP A 41 -0.90 -0.70 -6.21
CA TRP A 41 -0.95 -0.91 -7.65
C TRP A 41 -1.28 -2.35 -8.01
N ARG A 42 -1.62 -2.56 -9.27
CA ARG A 42 -1.96 -3.87 -9.83
C ARG A 42 -0.71 -4.71 -10.07
N GLY A 43 -0.72 -5.95 -9.57
CA GLY A 43 0.26 -6.98 -9.94
C GLY A 43 0.09 -7.41 -11.42
N PRO A 44 1.04 -8.17 -11.99
CA PRO A 44 2.16 -8.84 -11.33
C PRO A 44 3.48 -8.06 -11.29
N TYR A 45 3.53 -6.87 -11.91
CA TYR A 45 4.77 -6.10 -12.04
C TYR A 45 5.15 -5.37 -10.74
N CYS A 46 6.45 -5.29 -10.46
CA CYS A 46 6.98 -4.52 -9.33
C CYS A 46 6.77 -3.02 -9.55
N PHE A 47 6.79 -2.23 -8.47
CA PHE A 47 6.63 -0.78 -8.50
C PHE A 47 7.41 -0.05 -9.61
N SER A 48 8.63 -0.49 -9.94
CA SER A 48 9.43 0.14 -11.01
C SER A 48 9.01 -0.23 -12.44
N ALA A 49 8.24 -1.29 -12.61
CA ALA A 49 7.80 -1.83 -13.90
C ALA A 49 6.30 -1.58 -14.16
N SER A 50 5.52 -1.25 -13.13
CA SER A 50 4.11 -0.88 -13.28
C SER A 50 3.96 0.57 -13.75
N ASN A 51 2.88 0.86 -14.46
CA ASN A 51 2.57 2.21 -14.91
C ASN A 51 2.23 3.11 -13.72
N PRO A 52 2.85 4.31 -13.58
CA PRO A 52 2.57 5.23 -12.48
C PRO A 52 1.14 5.77 -12.50
N ASP A 53 0.49 5.78 -13.66
CA ASP A 53 -0.91 6.20 -13.82
C ASP A 53 -1.91 5.26 -13.13
N GLU A 54 -1.53 3.98 -12.96
CA GLU A 54 -2.32 2.95 -12.28
C GLU A 54 -1.88 2.74 -10.82
N MET A 55 -0.97 3.58 -10.33
CA MET A 55 -0.52 3.60 -8.95
C MET A 55 -1.29 4.65 -8.17
N PHE A 56 -1.89 4.25 -7.07
CA PHE A 56 -2.51 5.18 -6.12
C PHE A 56 -1.56 5.33 -4.96
N SER A 57 -1.09 6.55 -4.72
CA SER A 57 -0.25 6.87 -3.56
C SER A 57 -0.94 7.87 -2.66
N GLU A 58 -0.94 7.59 -1.37
CA GLU A 58 -1.52 8.43 -0.32
C GLU A 58 -0.48 8.65 0.78
N HIS A 59 -0.47 9.85 1.36
CA HIS A 59 0.46 10.22 2.43
C HIS A 59 -0.28 10.24 3.77
N PHE A 60 0.40 9.75 4.79
CA PHE A 60 -0.12 9.63 6.15
C PHE A 60 0.93 10.16 7.14
N PRO A 61 0.52 10.63 8.32
CA PRO A 61 1.48 11.04 9.34
C PRO A 61 2.37 9.87 9.78
N PHE A 62 3.65 10.11 10.07
CA PHE A 62 4.58 9.10 10.61
C PHE A 62 4.29 8.78 12.09
N SER A 63 3.11 8.22 12.35
CA SER A 63 2.58 7.87 13.68
C SER A 63 1.92 6.49 13.64
N GLU A 64 1.67 5.89 14.81
CA GLU A 64 0.96 4.60 14.88
C GLU A 64 -0.45 4.73 14.27
N GLU A 65 -1.08 5.89 14.49
CA GLU A 65 -2.35 6.26 13.84
C GLU A 65 -2.23 6.34 12.32
N GLY A 66 -1.10 6.80 11.79
CA GLY A 66 -0.86 6.83 10.35
C GLY A 66 -0.72 5.44 9.74
N LEU A 67 -0.16 4.47 10.47
CA LEU A 67 -0.14 3.07 10.05
C LEU A 67 -1.54 2.46 10.03
N VAL A 68 -2.37 2.79 11.02
CA VAL A 68 -3.78 2.37 11.03
C VAL A 68 -4.50 2.97 9.82
N GLN A 69 -4.36 4.27 9.58
CA GLN A 69 -4.96 4.95 8.42
C GLN A 69 -4.47 4.37 7.09
N ALA A 70 -3.18 4.08 6.94
CA ALA A 70 -2.64 3.42 5.75
C ALA A 70 -3.26 2.03 5.54
N THR A 71 -3.39 1.24 6.60
CA THR A 71 -4.04 -0.09 6.56
C THR A 71 -5.50 0.02 6.13
N GLU A 72 -6.25 0.94 6.73
CA GLU A 72 -7.65 1.16 6.40
C GLU A 72 -7.82 1.67 4.97
N TRP A 73 -6.93 2.55 4.52
CA TRP A 73 -6.93 3.04 3.16
C TRP A 73 -6.68 1.94 2.13
N ILE A 74 -5.68 1.07 2.36
CA ILE A 74 -5.40 -0.09 1.49
C ILE A 74 -6.63 -1.01 1.43
N ASN A 75 -7.22 -1.34 2.58
CA ASN A 75 -8.47 -2.13 2.64
C ASN A 75 -9.60 -1.47 1.88
N ARG A 76 -9.72 -0.15 1.98
CA ARG A 76 -10.74 0.63 1.29
C ARG A 76 -10.51 0.56 -0.22
N GLN A 77 -9.27 0.68 -0.71
CA GLN A 77 -8.95 0.50 -2.13
C GLN A 77 -9.31 -0.91 -2.61
N GLU A 78 -8.99 -1.97 -1.86
CA GLU A 78 -9.39 -3.34 -2.21
C GLU A 78 -10.93 -3.48 -2.27
N LYS A 79 -11.65 -2.87 -1.33
CA LYS A 79 -13.11 -3.03 -1.22
C LYS A 79 -13.88 -2.20 -2.24
N GLU A 80 -13.50 -0.94 -2.43
CA GLU A 80 -14.17 -0.02 -3.36
C GLU A 80 -13.86 -0.37 -4.82
N ARG A 81 -12.65 -0.90 -5.07
CA ARG A 81 -12.17 -1.20 -6.42
C ARG A 81 -11.95 -2.68 -6.63
N LYS A 82 -12.70 -3.52 -5.91
CA LYS A 82 -12.60 -4.99 -6.00
C LYS A 82 -12.71 -5.47 -7.45
N ASP A 83 -13.72 -4.97 -8.17
CA ASP A 83 -13.90 -5.25 -9.61
C ASP A 83 -12.71 -4.80 -10.47
N TYR A 84 -12.05 -3.68 -10.15
CA TYR A 84 -10.87 -3.22 -10.90
C TYR A 84 -9.66 -4.15 -10.69
N TRP A 85 -9.48 -4.63 -9.45
CA TRP A 85 -8.40 -5.58 -9.12
C TRP A 85 -8.68 -6.99 -9.65
N GLU A 86 -9.94 -7.44 -9.63
CA GLU A 86 -10.36 -8.75 -10.16
C GLU A 86 -10.45 -8.78 -11.69
N ALA A 87 -10.91 -7.70 -12.33
CA ALA A 87 -11.06 -7.62 -13.79
C ALA A 87 -9.71 -7.54 -14.54
N ALA A 88 -8.62 -7.23 -13.84
CA ALA A 88 -7.27 -7.25 -14.40
C ALA A 88 -6.80 -8.69 -14.78
N GLU A 89 -7.53 -9.72 -14.35
CA GLU A 89 -7.20 -11.14 -14.59
C GLU A 89 -7.83 -11.71 -15.88
N ARG A 90 -8.45 -10.90 -16.74
CA ARG A 90 -9.18 -11.37 -17.93
C ARG A 90 -8.52 -11.04 -19.26
#